data_AF-A0A2W5F749-F1
#
_entry.id   AF-A0A2W5F749-F1
#
_cell.length_a   1.000
_cell.length_b   1.000
_cell.length_c   1.000
_cell.angle_alpha   90.00
_cell.angle_beta   90.00
_cell.angle_gamma   90.00
#
_symmetry.space_group_name_H-M   'P 1'
#
loop_
_entity.id
_entity.type
_entity.pdbx_description
1 polymer ?
#
loop_
_entity_poly.entity_id
_entity_poly.type
_entity_poly.pdbx_seq_one_letter_code
_entity_poly.pdbx_strand_id
1 'polypeptide(L)'
;MMPSRDPCAALHPTMQAPAHGGARARRSAMPTAVIDEQVFAELQETTGADFVVELIDSFLEDAPQGLAGLREAVAKADGEAFRRQAHSLKSNGITFGATAFADAARALEHTPLAELGASAAARVAELVALFEPVAGELRRRRDA
;
A
#
# COMPACT_ATOMS: atom_id res chain seq x y z
N MET A 1 -39.05 40.87 11.52
CA MET A 1 -38.23 40.41 10.37
C MET A 1 -37.38 39.24 10.85
N MET A 2 -37.81 38.01 10.59
CA MET A 2 -37.04 36.79 10.85
C MET A 2 -36.15 36.49 9.64
N PRO A 3 -34.87 36.14 9.82
CA PRO A 3 -34.20 35.23 8.91
C PRO A 3 -34.35 33.80 9.41
N SER A 4 -35.00 33.01 8.55
CA SER A 4 -35.12 31.56 8.55
C SER A 4 -33.76 30.89 8.33
N ARG A 5 -33.51 29.73 8.95
CA ARG A 5 -33.43 28.42 8.26
C ARG A 5 -32.87 27.31 9.16
N ASP A 6 -33.63 26.23 9.16
CA ASP A 6 -33.48 24.98 9.89
C ASP A 6 -32.16 24.22 9.66
N PRO A 7 -31.73 23.41 10.63
CA PRO A 7 -30.62 22.48 10.48
C PRO A 7 -30.97 21.34 9.52
N CYS A 8 -30.18 21.21 8.45
CA CYS A 8 -30.29 20.10 7.51
C CYS A 8 -29.78 18.81 8.16
N ALA A 9 -30.71 18.04 8.74
CA ALA A 9 -30.54 16.64 9.03
C ALA A 9 -30.54 15.86 7.70
N ALA A 10 -29.36 15.47 7.22
CA ALA A 10 -29.20 14.47 6.18
C ALA A 10 -28.68 13.18 6.83
N LEU A 11 -29.66 12.33 7.10
CA LEU A 11 -29.60 10.89 7.37
C LEU A 11 -28.49 10.19 6.56
N HIS A 12 -27.43 9.76 7.24
CA HIS A 12 -26.55 8.72 6.71
C HIS A 12 -27.15 7.35 7.07
N PRO A 13 -27.37 6.43 6.12
CA PRO A 13 -27.67 5.05 6.47
C PRO A 13 -26.42 4.40 7.06
N THR A 14 -26.49 4.04 8.34
CA THR A 14 -25.52 3.18 9.01
C THR A 14 -25.61 1.78 8.38
N MET A 15 -24.76 1.51 7.39
CA MET A 15 -24.54 0.16 6.89
C MET A 15 -23.85 -0.66 7.98
N GLN A 16 -24.64 -1.44 8.72
CA GLN A 16 -24.16 -2.48 9.62
C GLN A 16 -23.58 -3.63 8.80
N ALA A 17 -22.27 -3.85 8.91
CA ALA A 17 -21.62 -5.07 8.45
C ALA A 17 -21.85 -6.21 9.47
N PRO A 18 -22.08 -7.47 9.04
CA PRO A 18 -22.25 -8.58 9.95
C PRO A 18 -20.91 -9.00 10.56
N ALA A 19 -20.89 -9.10 11.89
CA ALA A 19 -19.82 -9.71 12.65
C ALA A 19 -19.81 -11.23 12.41
N HIS A 20 -18.95 -11.70 11.49
CA HIS A 20 -18.61 -13.10 11.41
C HIS A 20 -17.51 -13.40 12.42
N GLY A 21 -17.96 -13.93 13.56
CA GLY A 21 -17.12 -14.62 14.53
C GLY A 21 -16.46 -15.83 13.88
N GLY A 22 -15.13 -15.88 14.02
CA GLY A 22 -14.30 -16.98 13.59
C GLY A 22 -12.91 -16.77 14.15
N ALA A 23 -12.74 -17.03 15.45
CA ALA A 23 -11.44 -17.10 16.08
C ALA A 23 -10.62 -18.22 15.43
N ARG A 24 -9.90 -17.90 14.35
CA ARG A 24 -8.85 -18.75 13.82
C ARG A 24 -7.57 -18.30 14.51
N ALA A 25 -7.12 -19.15 15.44
CA ALA A 25 -5.82 -19.08 16.05
C ALA A 25 -4.78 -18.69 14.99
N ARG A 26 -4.17 -17.50 15.13
CA ARG A 26 -3.04 -17.08 14.32
C ARG A 26 -1.88 -18.00 14.68
N ARG A 27 -1.84 -19.17 14.05
CA ARG A 27 -0.61 -19.94 13.93
C ARG A 27 0.36 -19.01 13.23
N SER A 28 1.40 -18.57 13.94
CA SER A 28 2.61 -18.02 13.33
C SER A 28 3.22 -19.10 12.44
N ALA A 29 2.66 -19.29 11.26
CA ALA A 29 3.38 -19.85 10.14
C ALA A 29 4.10 -18.65 9.52
N MET A 30 5.44 -18.65 9.58
CA MET A 30 6.19 -17.74 8.75
C MET A 30 5.71 -17.87 7.31
N PRO A 31 5.72 -16.76 6.56
CA PRO A 31 6.12 -16.91 5.20
C PRO A 31 7.31 -16.02 4.92
N THR A 32 8.37 -16.66 4.44
CA THR A 32 9.28 -16.09 3.44
C THR A 32 8.55 -15.85 2.11
N ALA A 33 7.20 -15.86 2.09
CA ALA A 33 6.42 -15.53 0.92
C ALA A 33 6.36 -14.02 0.79
N VAL A 34 6.54 -13.58 -0.44
CA VAL A 34 6.64 -12.18 -0.82
C VAL A 34 5.28 -11.48 -0.76
N ILE A 35 4.21 -12.26 -0.87
CA ILE A 35 2.80 -11.86 -0.85
C ILE A 35 2.08 -12.69 0.22
N ASP A 36 1.30 -12.04 1.08
CA ASP A 36 0.40 -12.71 2.02
C ASP A 36 -0.78 -13.33 1.27
N GLU A 37 -0.84 -14.66 1.27
CA GLU A 37 -1.87 -15.42 0.56
C GLU A 37 -3.28 -15.16 1.06
N GLN A 38 -3.46 -14.89 2.36
CA GLN A 38 -4.78 -14.63 2.89
C GLN A 38 -5.28 -13.27 2.39
N VAL A 39 -4.42 -12.25 2.42
CA VAL A 39 -4.76 -10.91 1.91
C VAL A 39 -5.09 -10.97 0.43
N PHE A 40 -4.30 -11.70 -0.35
CA PHE A 40 -4.52 -11.82 -1.79
C PHE A 40 -5.80 -12.60 -2.12
N ALA A 41 -6.09 -13.70 -1.41
CA ALA A 41 -7.34 -14.44 -1.57
C ALA A 41 -8.57 -13.58 -1.21
N GLU A 42 -8.51 -12.85 -0.09
CA GLU A 42 -9.57 -11.92 0.31
C GLU A 42 -9.79 -10.80 -0.73
N LEU A 43 -8.72 -10.30 -1.33
CA LEU A 43 -8.78 -9.31 -2.42
C LEU A 43 -9.50 -9.88 -3.65
N GLN A 44 -9.18 -11.11 -4.06
CA GLN A 44 -9.84 -11.80 -5.18
C GLN A 44 -11.31 -12.08 -4.89
N GLU A 45 -11.65 -12.53 -3.69
CA GLU A 45 -13.04 -12.80 -3.28
C GLU A 45 -13.88 -11.52 -3.26
N THR A 46 -13.32 -10.41 -2.81
CA THR A 46 -14.03 -9.13 -2.65
C THR A 46 -14.15 -8.35 -3.95
N THR A 47 -13.09 -8.33 -4.76
CA THR A 47 -12.99 -7.48 -5.96
C THR A 47 -13.30 -8.25 -7.25
N GLY A 48 -13.11 -9.57 -7.25
CA GLY A 48 -13.19 -10.42 -8.43
C GLY A 48 -11.83 -10.60 -9.09
N ALA A 49 -11.54 -11.83 -9.54
CA ALA A 49 -10.24 -12.20 -10.12
C ALA A 49 -9.86 -11.36 -11.36
N ASP A 50 -10.81 -11.05 -12.24
CA ASP A 50 -10.55 -10.26 -13.45
C ASP A 50 -10.11 -8.82 -13.12
N PHE A 51 -10.74 -8.19 -12.13
CA PHE A 51 -10.35 -6.86 -11.68
C PHE A 51 -9.01 -6.86 -10.92
N VAL A 52 -8.67 -7.96 -10.24
CA VAL A 52 -7.36 -8.10 -9.58
C VAL A 52 -6.22 -8.09 -10.60
N VAL A 53 -6.41 -8.62 -11.80
CA VAL A 53 -5.43 -8.51 -12.90
C VAL A 53 -5.17 -7.05 -13.26
N GLU A 54 -6.22 -6.23 -13.41
CA GLU A 54 -6.08 -4.80 -13.70
C GLU A 54 -5.37 -4.04 -12.56
N LEU A 55 -5.64 -4.42 -11.31
CA LEU A 55 -4.94 -3.86 -10.14
C LEU A 55 -3.46 -4.23 -10.14
N ILE A 56 -3.13 -5.47 -10.50
CA ILE A 56 -1.73 -5.92 -10.63
C ILE A 56 -1.01 -5.12 -11.71
N ASP A 57 -1.62 -4.93 -12.88
CA ASP A 57 -1.01 -4.15 -13.96
C ASP A 57 -0.77 -2.70 -13.53
N SER A 58 -1.76 -2.07 -12.90
CA SER A 58 -1.63 -0.71 -12.34
C SER A 58 -0.49 -0.63 -11.32
N PHE A 59 -0.37 -1.61 -10.42
CA PHE A 59 0.72 -1.65 -9.44
C PHE A 59 2.09 -1.77 -10.12
N LEU A 60 2.22 -2.64 -11.13
CA LEU A 60 3.46 -2.87 -11.86
C LEU A 60 3.91 -1.66 -12.68
N GLU A 61 2.98 -0.78 -13.07
CA GLU A 61 3.25 0.48 -13.75
C GLU A 61 3.56 1.63 -12.77
N ASP A 62 2.77 1.77 -11.71
CA ASP A 62 2.85 2.88 -10.76
C ASP A 62 4.03 2.76 -9.80
N ALA A 63 4.31 1.56 -9.29
CA ALA A 63 5.33 1.38 -8.27
C ALA A 63 6.75 1.78 -8.77
N PRO A 64 7.19 1.43 -9.98
CA PRO A 64 8.46 1.93 -10.53
C PRO A 64 8.53 3.45 -10.63
N GLN A 65 7.42 4.12 -10.98
CA GLN A 65 7.35 5.58 -11.06
C GLN A 65 7.48 6.20 -9.66
N GLY A 66 6.79 5.65 -8.66
CA GLY A 66 6.92 6.09 -7.28
C GLY A 66 8.33 5.89 -6.71
N LEU A 67 8.99 4.77 -7.05
CA LEU A 67 10.38 4.51 -6.67
C LEU A 67 11.36 5.48 -7.34
N ALA A 68 11.14 5.83 -8.61
CA ALA A 68 11.90 6.89 -9.26
C ALA A 68 11.67 8.25 -8.59
N GLY A 69 10.42 8.57 -8.26
CA GLY A 69 10.04 9.78 -7.54
C GLY A 69 10.71 9.89 -6.17
N LEU A 70 10.84 8.80 -5.42
CA LEU A 70 11.61 8.78 -4.16
C LEU A 70 13.07 9.14 -4.37
N ARG A 71 13.72 8.57 -5.39
CA ARG A 71 15.13 8.88 -5.71
C ARG A 71 15.31 10.35 -6.08
N GLU A 72 14.38 10.91 -6.87
CA GLU A 72 14.39 12.32 -7.21
C GLU A 72 14.19 13.23 -6.00
N ALA A 73 13.25 12.88 -5.11
CA ALA A 73 12.99 13.64 -3.90
C ALA A 73 14.22 13.65 -2.98
N VAL A 74 14.96 12.55 -2.87
CA VAL A 74 16.25 12.50 -2.18
C VAL A 74 17.26 13.45 -2.83
N ALA A 75 17.39 13.41 -4.16
CA ALA A 75 18.35 14.25 -4.89
C ALA A 75 18.04 15.75 -4.76
N LYS A 76 16.76 16.12 -4.68
CA LYS A 76 16.29 17.51 -4.54
C LYS A 76 16.13 17.95 -3.08
N ALA A 77 16.40 17.07 -2.11
CA ALA A 77 16.10 17.27 -0.69
C ALA A 77 14.64 17.67 -0.41
N ASP A 78 13.71 17.17 -1.22
CA ASP A 78 12.27 17.46 -1.13
C ASP A 78 11.58 16.47 -0.18
N GLY A 79 11.47 16.86 1.09
CA GLY A 79 10.88 16.01 2.12
C GLY A 79 9.37 15.77 1.97
N GLU A 80 8.64 16.70 1.35
CA GLU A 80 7.19 16.54 1.14
C GLU A 80 6.93 15.54 0.01
N ALA A 81 7.62 15.71 -1.13
CA ALA A 81 7.54 14.76 -2.23
C ALA A 81 7.98 13.37 -1.78
N PHE A 82 9.07 13.26 -1.01
CA PHE A 82 9.56 12.00 -0.45
C PHE A 82 8.48 11.27 0.34
N ARG A 83 7.86 11.95 1.30
CA ARG A 83 6.79 11.38 2.13
C ARG A 83 5.57 10.96 1.31
N ARG A 84 5.16 11.77 0.33
CA ARG A 84 4.01 11.46 -0.53
C ARG A 84 4.25 10.21 -1.38
N GLN A 85 5.44 10.07 -1.96
CA GLN A 85 5.79 8.89 -2.74
C GLN A 85 5.84 7.63 -1.85
N ALA A 86 6.46 7.73 -0.67
CA ALA A 86 6.50 6.64 0.31
C ALA A 86 5.09 6.20 0.75
N HIS A 87 4.20 7.17 1.00
CA HIS A 87 2.80 6.90 1.35
C HIS A 87 2.06 6.12 0.25
N SER A 88 2.22 6.53 -1.02
CA SER A 88 1.59 5.86 -2.16
C SER A 88 2.09 4.41 -2.30
N LEU A 89 3.41 4.21 -2.22
CA LEU A 89 4.02 2.89 -2.33
C LEU A 89 3.61 1.96 -1.18
N LYS A 90 3.48 2.48 0.04
CA LYS A 90 2.96 1.72 1.18
C LYS A 90 1.56 1.18 0.90
N SER A 91 0.63 2.05 0.49
CA SER A 91 -0.75 1.65 0.20
C SER A 91 -0.80 0.57 -0.89
N ASN A 92 -0.03 0.77 -1.95
CA ASN A 92 0.13 -0.20 -3.03
C ASN A 92 0.59 -1.58 -2.51
N GLY A 93 1.59 -1.62 -1.62
CA GLY A 93 2.05 -2.86 -1.01
C GLY A 93 1.00 -3.54 -0.10
N ILE A 94 0.25 -2.76 0.67
CA ILE A 94 -0.80 -3.29 1.58
C ILE A 94 -1.91 -3.99 0.79
N THR A 95 -2.33 -3.42 -0.34
CA THR A 95 -3.42 -3.97 -1.17
C THR A 95 -3.19 -5.44 -1.53
N PHE A 96 -1.95 -5.80 -1.88
CA PHE A 96 -1.61 -7.17 -2.30
C PHE A 96 -1.03 -8.02 -1.17
N GLY A 97 -0.89 -7.51 0.05
CA GLY A 97 -0.23 -8.23 1.13
C GLY A 97 1.29 -8.32 1.00
N ALA A 98 1.93 -7.36 0.31
CA ALA A 98 3.39 -7.25 0.22
C ALA A 98 3.97 -6.64 1.51
N THR A 99 3.86 -7.34 2.63
CA THR A 99 4.12 -6.80 3.98
C THR A 99 5.50 -6.17 4.13
N ALA A 100 6.56 -6.86 3.69
CA ALA A 100 7.92 -6.34 3.81
C ALA A 100 8.13 -5.03 3.03
N PHE A 101 7.57 -4.96 1.81
CA PHE A 101 7.62 -3.75 0.98
C PHE A 101 6.82 -2.60 1.61
N ALA A 102 5.60 -2.89 2.09
CA ALA A 102 4.75 -1.92 2.75
C ALA A 102 5.38 -1.36 4.04
N ASP A 103 6.01 -2.21 4.85
CA ASP A 103 6.67 -1.80 6.10
C ASP A 103 7.90 -0.94 5.84
N ALA A 104 8.71 -1.27 4.82
CA ALA A 104 9.84 -0.45 4.40
C ALA A 104 9.37 0.92 3.87
N ALA A 105 8.33 0.96 3.05
CA ALA A 105 7.75 2.22 2.56
C ALA A 105 7.16 3.05 3.72
N ARG A 106 6.52 2.41 4.70
CA ARG A 106 6.01 3.05 5.90
C ARG A 106 7.13 3.66 6.75
N ALA A 107 8.26 2.97 6.91
CA ALA A 107 9.41 3.53 7.61
C ALA A 107 9.90 4.83 6.93
N LEU A 108 9.99 4.84 5.60
CA LEU A 108 10.34 6.04 4.85
C LEU A 108 9.29 7.16 4.98
N GLU A 109 8.00 6.83 5.01
CA GLU A 109 6.92 7.81 5.19
C GLU A 109 7.00 8.53 6.55
N HIS A 110 7.39 7.81 7.60
CA HIS A 110 7.41 8.33 8.97
C HIS A 110 8.74 8.97 9.38
N THR A 111 9.85 8.67 8.71
CA THR A 111 11.13 9.33 8.96
C THR A 111 11.31 10.53 8.03
N PRO A 112 11.46 11.76 8.56
CA PRO A 112 11.74 12.92 7.74
C PRO A 112 13.01 12.73 6.89
N LEU A 113 12.99 13.17 5.63
CA LEU A 113 14.15 13.05 4.73
C LEU A 113 15.41 13.70 5.32
N ALA A 114 15.27 14.84 6.01
CA ALA A 114 16.37 15.52 6.68
C ALA A 114 16.99 14.67 7.81
N GLU A 115 16.19 13.86 8.50
CA GLU A 115 16.66 12.95 9.55
C GLU A 115 17.38 11.73 8.96
N LEU A 116 16.90 11.21 7.83
CA LEU A 116 17.58 10.13 7.10
C LEU A 116 18.96 10.57 6.59
N GLY A 117 19.09 11.83 6.16
CA GLY A 117 20.33 12.41 5.68
C GLY A 117 21.02 11.53 4.62
N ALA A 118 22.30 11.21 4.83
CA ALA A 118 23.08 10.38 3.92
C ALA A 118 22.55 8.94 3.76
N SER A 119 21.74 8.44 4.71
CA SER A 119 21.17 7.09 4.65
C SER A 119 19.95 6.99 3.73
N ALA A 120 19.36 8.11 3.31
CA ALA A 120 18.11 8.13 2.53
C ALA A 120 18.23 7.32 1.23
N ALA A 121 19.32 7.50 0.48
CA ALA A 121 19.55 6.77 -0.76
C ALA A 121 19.64 5.25 -0.53
N ALA A 122 20.28 4.82 0.55
CA ALA A 122 20.39 3.41 0.91
C ALA A 122 19.03 2.81 1.30
N ARG A 123 18.20 3.54 2.05
CA ARG A 123 16.84 3.08 2.39
C ARG A 123 15.92 2.99 1.17
N VAL A 124 16.04 3.94 0.24
CA VAL A 124 15.31 3.86 -1.05
C VAL A 124 15.80 2.65 -1.86
N ALA A 125 17.10 2.36 -1.87
CA ALA A 125 17.63 1.19 -2.55
C ALA A 125 17.13 -0.14 -1.95
N GLU A 126 16.98 -0.22 -0.62
CA GLU A 126 16.36 -1.38 0.03
C GLU A 126 14.90 -1.56 -0.37
N LEU A 127 14.12 -0.48 -0.42
CA LEU A 127 12.74 -0.55 -0.87
C LEU A 127 12.63 -1.06 -2.33
N VAL A 128 13.55 -0.61 -3.19
CA VAL A 128 13.64 -1.10 -4.59
C VAL A 128 13.97 -2.59 -4.62
N ALA A 129 14.89 -3.07 -3.79
CA ALA A 129 15.24 -4.49 -3.74
C ALA A 129 14.07 -5.35 -3.26
N LEU A 130 13.19 -4.82 -2.42
CA LEU A 130 11.94 -5.49 -1.99
C LEU A 130 10.86 -5.48 -3.07
N PHE A 131 10.87 -4.52 -3.99
CA PHE A 131 9.89 -4.45 -5.07
C PHE A 131 10.06 -5.57 -6.11
N GLU A 132 11.29 -5.90 -6.49
CA GLU A 132 11.57 -6.92 -7.53
C GLU A 132 10.89 -8.28 -7.27
N PRO A 133 11.03 -8.91 -6.08
CA PRO A 133 10.34 -10.17 -5.82
C PRO A 133 8.82 -9.99 -5.81
N VAL A 134 8.29 -8.85 -5.34
CA VAL A 134 6.85 -8.56 -5.30
C VAL A 134 6.30 -8.49 -6.72
N ALA A 135 6.96 -7.73 -7.59
CA ALA A 135 6.60 -7.63 -8.99
C ALA A 135 6.66 -9.00 -9.70
N GLY A 136 7.68 -9.81 -9.41
CA GLY A 136 7.81 -11.16 -9.96
C GLY A 136 6.70 -12.11 -9.53
N GLU A 137 6.28 -12.06 -8.25
CA GLU A 137 5.17 -12.86 -7.74
C GLU A 137 3.83 -12.42 -8.35
N LEU A 138 3.56 -11.11 -8.41
CA LEU A 138 2.30 -10.60 -8.95
C LEU A 138 2.16 -10.89 -10.46
N ARG A 139 3.25 -10.79 -11.24
CA ARG A 139 3.25 -11.20 -12.66
C ARG A 139 2.90 -12.68 -12.83
N ARG A 140 3.48 -13.55 -12.00
CA ARG A 140 3.16 -14.99 -12.05
C ARG A 140 1.69 -15.26 -11.75
N ARG A 141 1.08 -14.54 -10.81
CA ARG A 141 -0.34 -14.68 -10.48
C ARG A 141 -1.27 -14.14 -11.56
N ARG A 142 -0.86 -13.06 -12.21
CA ARG A 142 -1.61 -12.45 -13.32
C ARG A 142 -1.69 -13.39 -14.53
N ASP A 143 -0.60 -14.11 -14.80
CA ASP A 143 -0.46 -14.97 -15.97
C ASP A 143 -0.93 -16.43 -15.73
N ALA A 144 -1.43 -16.74 -14.52
CA ALA A 144 -1.86 -18.09 -14.09
C ALA A 144 -3.36 -18.30 -14.30
#